data_AF-A0A8S3JWK6-F1
#
_entry.id   AF-A0A8S3JWK6-F1
#
_cell.length_a   1.000
_cell.length_b   1.000
_cell.length_c   1.000
_cell.angle_alpha   90.00
_cell.angle_beta   90.00
_cell.angle_gamma   90.00
#
_symmetry.space_group_name_H-M   'P 1'
#
loop_
_entity.id
_entity.type
_entity.pdbx_description
1 polymer ?
#
loop_
_entity_poly.entity_id
_entity_poly.type
_entity_poly.pdbx_seq_one_letter_code
_entity_poly.pdbx_strand_id
1 'polypeptide(L)'
;VTDVIAQLKDLFTHCRIDRSSARSNRFEEEPKEIEVSKDFEFTYSPEISIDWYRKNTFLYRKLNSTLRVQDVELLYLFRFFIRDTSKQLEQNRCRSTVRVFRGQFMSKKEVEMLEKSIGEFVSISSFYSTSINREVAQKFLNED
;
A
#
# COMPACT_ATOMS: atom_id res chain seq x y z
N VAL A 1 10.63 7.74 -18.48
CA VAL A 1 10.27 6.30 -18.65
C VAL A 1 11.41 5.38 -18.25
N THR A 2 12.64 5.60 -18.74
CA THR A 2 13.84 4.80 -18.39
C THR A 2 14.17 4.77 -16.89
N ASP A 3 13.92 5.87 -16.18
CA ASP A 3 14.18 6.01 -14.74
C ASP A 3 13.17 5.25 -13.86
N VAL A 4 11.91 5.13 -14.32
CA VAL A 4 10.86 4.37 -13.60
C VAL A 4 11.08 2.87 -13.75
N ILE A 5 11.50 2.41 -14.93
CA ILE A 5 11.84 1.00 -15.16
C ILE A 5 13.08 0.59 -14.33
N ALA A 6 14.08 1.46 -14.21
CA ALA A 6 15.24 1.22 -13.35
C ALA A 6 14.85 1.14 -11.87
N GLN A 7 14.05 2.10 -11.38
CA GLN A 7 13.51 2.09 -10.02
C GLN A 7 12.65 0.86 -9.74
N LEU A 8 11.88 0.41 -10.72
CA LEU A 8 11.08 -0.81 -10.61
C LEU A 8 11.96 -2.06 -10.53
N LYS A 9 12.99 -2.16 -11.38
CA LYS A 9 13.95 -3.28 -11.30
C LYS A 9 14.69 -3.30 -9.96
N ASP A 10 15.06 -2.14 -9.44
CA ASP A 10 15.67 -2.01 -8.12
C ASP A 10 14.68 -2.36 -7.00
N LEU A 11 13.41 -1.94 -7.12
CA LEU A 11 12.33 -2.28 -6.19
C LEU A 11 12.07 -3.78 -6.19
N PHE A 12 11.98 -4.42 -7.36
CA PHE A 12 11.82 -5.87 -7.49
C PHE A 12 13.03 -6.62 -6.93
N THR A 13 14.24 -6.06 -7.09
CA THR A 13 15.46 -6.65 -6.52
C THR A 13 15.50 -6.52 -5.01
N HIS A 14 15.11 -5.38 -4.43
CA HIS A 14 15.00 -5.22 -2.98
C HIS A 14 13.87 -6.07 -2.38
N CYS A 15 12.73 -6.18 -3.06
CA CYS A 15 11.65 -7.08 -2.67
C CYS A 15 12.10 -8.56 -2.73
N ARG A 16 13.03 -8.91 -3.63
CA ARG A 16 13.67 -10.25 -3.68
C ARG A 16 14.68 -10.49 -2.55
N ILE A 17 15.34 -9.44 -2.05
CA ILE A 17 16.43 -9.53 -1.05
C ILE A 17 15.91 -9.59 0.40
N ASP A 18 14.67 -9.19 0.67
CA ASP A 18 14.01 -9.25 2.00
C ASP A 18 13.68 -10.71 2.47
N ARG A 19 14.55 -11.67 2.13
CA ARG A 19 14.41 -13.12 2.39
C ARG A 19 15.29 -13.61 3.55
N SER A 20 16.21 -12.82 4.11
CA SER A 20 17.22 -13.32 5.05
C SER A 20 16.93 -13.13 6.53
N SER A 21 15.89 -12.38 6.95
CA SER A 21 15.70 -12.04 8.37
C SER A 21 14.37 -12.46 9.02
N ALA A 22 13.41 -13.06 8.32
CA ALA A 22 12.15 -13.49 8.92
C ALA A 22 11.93 -15.00 8.83
N ARG A 23 12.13 -15.69 9.95
CA ARG A 23 11.69 -17.07 10.21
C ARG A 23 10.17 -17.20 9.98
N SER A 24 9.76 -17.63 8.79
CA SER A 24 8.65 -18.55 8.59
C SER A 24 8.60 -18.97 7.12
N ASN A 25 8.69 -20.28 6.87
CA ASN A 25 8.47 -20.91 5.58
C ASN A 25 7.10 -20.51 5.00
N ARG A 26 7.01 -19.54 4.07
CA ARG A 26 5.80 -19.43 3.22
C ARG A 26 5.77 -18.51 2.00
N PHE A 27 6.89 -18.08 1.39
CA PHE A 27 6.76 -17.33 0.13
C PHE A 27 7.87 -17.70 -0.86
N GLU A 28 7.74 -18.87 -1.47
CA GLU A 28 8.14 -18.98 -2.87
C GLU A 28 7.32 -17.92 -3.62
N GLU A 29 7.94 -17.10 -4.47
CA GLU A 29 7.21 -16.15 -5.32
C GLU A 29 6.13 -16.95 -6.07
N GLU A 30 4.87 -16.86 -5.63
CA GLU A 30 3.81 -17.56 -6.32
C GLU A 30 3.87 -17.11 -7.79
N PRO A 31 3.72 -18.01 -8.78
CA PRO A 31 3.79 -17.65 -10.19
C PRO A 31 2.94 -16.42 -10.57
N LYS A 32 1.85 -16.20 -9.80
CA LYS A 32 0.99 -15.03 -9.85
C LYS A 32 1.69 -13.70 -9.54
N GLU A 33 2.57 -13.62 -8.54
CA GLU A 33 3.25 -12.35 -8.20
C GLU A 33 4.29 -11.95 -9.25
N ILE A 34 4.96 -12.93 -9.87
CA ILE A 34 5.88 -12.70 -10.98
C ILE A 34 5.12 -12.17 -12.21
N GLU A 35 3.95 -12.73 -12.50
CA GLU A 35 3.10 -12.26 -13.61
C GLU A 35 2.59 -10.83 -13.36
N VAL A 36 2.11 -10.54 -12.16
CA VAL A 36 1.67 -9.20 -11.75
C VAL A 36 2.81 -8.18 -11.82
N SER A 37 4.03 -8.57 -11.47
CA SER A 37 5.24 -7.74 -11.59
C SER A 37 5.51 -7.36 -13.04
N LYS A 38 5.42 -8.32 -13.97
CA LYS A 38 5.57 -8.07 -15.40
C LYS A 38 4.44 -7.18 -15.93
N ASP A 39 3.19 -7.50 -15.57
CA ASP A 39 2.03 -6.69 -15.97
C ASP A 39 2.20 -5.23 -15.52
N PHE A 40 2.69 -5.01 -14.29
CA PHE A 40 3.02 -3.67 -13.80
C PHE A 40 4.10 -3.00 -14.65
N GLU A 41 5.22 -3.68 -14.92
CA GLU A 41 6.33 -3.13 -15.71
C GLU A 41 5.88 -2.70 -17.12
N PHE A 42 4.99 -3.46 -17.76
CA PHE A 42 4.56 -3.19 -19.13
C PHE A 42 3.38 -2.23 -19.25
N THR A 43 2.48 -2.19 -18.25
CA THR A 43 1.23 -1.43 -18.37
C THR A 43 1.18 -0.19 -17.48
N TYR A 44 2.07 -0.05 -16.49
CA TYR A 44 2.02 1.09 -15.58
C TYR A 44 2.16 2.43 -16.31
N SER A 45 1.25 3.35 -15.99
CA SER A 45 1.34 4.76 -16.33
C SER A 45 0.85 5.62 -15.16
N PRO A 46 1.27 6.89 -15.06
CA PRO A 46 0.82 7.79 -14.00
C PRO A 46 -0.70 7.95 -13.92
N GLU A 47 -1.43 7.76 -15.02
CA GLU A 47 -2.88 7.89 -15.17
C GLU A 47 -3.65 6.67 -14.62
N ILE A 48 -2.99 5.54 -14.39
CA ILE A 48 -3.60 4.32 -13.83
C ILE A 48 -3.01 3.90 -12.47
N SER A 49 -2.28 4.79 -11.80
CA SER A 49 -1.67 4.55 -10.49
C SER A 49 -2.69 4.19 -9.40
N ILE A 50 -3.87 4.81 -9.37
CA ILE A 50 -4.94 4.44 -8.43
C ILE A 50 -5.43 3.01 -8.68
N ASP A 51 -5.59 2.61 -9.94
CA ASP A 51 -6.03 1.24 -10.27
C ASP A 51 -5.02 0.22 -9.75
N TRP A 52 -3.73 0.48 -9.96
CA TRP A 52 -2.65 -0.34 -9.43
C TRP A 52 -2.62 -0.37 -7.90
N TYR A 53 -2.89 0.75 -7.23
CA TYR A 53 -2.99 0.82 -5.77
C TYR A 53 -4.20 0.03 -5.25
N ARG A 54 -5.32 0.02 -5.99
CA ARG A 54 -6.55 -0.69 -5.60
C ARG A 54 -6.47 -2.20 -5.83
N LYS A 55 -5.69 -2.67 -6.80
CA LYS A 55 -5.45 -4.11 -7.00
C LYS A 55 -4.77 -4.69 -5.76
N ASN A 56 -5.31 -5.77 -5.18
CA ASN A 56 -4.69 -6.48 -4.05
C ASN A 56 -3.43 -7.26 -4.50
N THR A 57 -2.37 -6.51 -4.79
CA THR A 57 -1.09 -7.00 -5.33
C THR A 57 0.04 -6.80 -4.32
N PHE A 58 1.20 -7.38 -4.61
CA PHE A 58 2.42 -7.12 -3.83
C PHE A 58 2.71 -5.62 -3.70
N LEU A 59 2.37 -4.81 -4.72
CA LEU A 59 2.61 -3.37 -4.75
C LEU A 59 1.86 -2.67 -3.63
N TYR A 60 0.55 -2.91 -3.50
CA TYR A 60 -0.28 -2.37 -2.42
C TYR A 60 0.26 -2.79 -1.05
N ARG A 61 0.56 -4.09 -0.86
CA ARG A 61 1.04 -4.61 0.44
C ARG A 61 2.39 -4.03 0.82
N LYS A 62 3.37 -4.05 -0.10
CA LYS A 62 4.74 -3.60 0.16
C LYS A 62 4.77 -2.09 0.38
N LEU A 63 4.09 -1.29 -0.45
CA LEU A 63 4.04 0.15 -0.27
C LEU A 63 3.46 0.53 1.10
N ASN A 64 2.32 -0.04 1.49
CA ASN A 64 1.71 0.28 2.78
C ASN A 64 2.54 -0.21 3.97
N SER A 65 3.27 -1.33 3.82
CA SER A 65 4.23 -1.79 4.82
C SER A 65 5.40 -0.80 4.95
N THR A 66 6.02 -0.42 3.83
CA THR A 66 7.11 0.56 3.75
C THR A 66 6.71 1.92 4.36
N LEU A 67 5.51 2.41 4.06
CA LEU A 67 4.96 3.66 4.64
C LEU A 67 4.74 3.57 6.16
N ARG A 68 4.47 2.37 6.69
CA ARG A 68 4.27 2.14 8.13
C ARG A 68 5.59 2.06 8.89
N VAL A 69 6.60 1.40 8.32
CA VAL A 69 7.93 1.29 8.94
C VAL A 69 8.84 2.47 8.62
N GLN A 70 8.41 3.39 7.76
CA GLN A 70 9.17 4.56 7.31
C GLN A 70 10.55 4.20 6.73
N ASP A 71 10.62 3.09 5.98
CA ASP A 71 11.85 2.67 5.30
C ASP A 71 12.20 3.67 4.19
N VAL A 72 13.19 4.53 4.44
CA VAL A 72 13.55 5.64 3.57
C VAL A 72 14.04 5.17 2.21
N GLU A 73 14.77 4.05 2.15
CA GLU A 73 15.30 3.51 0.90
C GLU A 73 14.17 2.98 0.02
N LEU A 74 13.28 2.18 0.59
CA LEU A 74 12.11 1.68 -0.14
C LEU A 74 11.14 2.81 -0.51
N LEU A 75 10.95 3.81 0.35
CA LEU A 75 10.13 4.98 0.03
C LEU A 75 10.71 5.76 -1.15
N TYR A 76 12.04 5.86 -1.24
CA TYR A 76 12.69 6.47 -2.39
C TYR A 76 12.41 5.67 -3.66
N LEU A 77 12.44 4.33 -3.63
CA LEU A 77 12.06 3.51 -4.79
C LEU A 77 10.58 3.68 -5.17
N PHE A 78 9.69 3.80 -4.19
CA PHE A 78 8.26 4.06 -4.41
C PHE A 78 7.91 5.51 -4.76
N ARG A 79 8.88 6.44 -4.77
CA ARG A 79 8.61 7.89 -4.87
C ARG A 79 7.78 8.27 -6.10
N PHE A 80 8.02 7.62 -7.24
CA PHE A 80 7.26 7.91 -8.46
C PHE A 80 5.79 7.50 -8.27
N PHE A 81 5.55 6.31 -7.71
CA PHE A 81 4.22 5.77 -7.53
C PHE A 81 3.42 6.53 -6.47
N ILE A 82 4.08 6.92 -5.37
CA ILE A 82 3.49 7.78 -4.33
C ILE A 82 3.09 9.13 -4.95
N ARG A 83 4.00 9.77 -5.68
CA ARG A 83 3.73 11.05 -6.35
C ARG A 83 2.56 10.95 -7.32
N ASP A 84 2.56 9.93 -8.17
CA ASP A 84 1.55 9.76 -9.21
C ASP A 84 0.18 9.43 -8.59
N THR A 85 0.16 8.61 -7.54
CA THR A 85 -1.07 8.30 -6.77
C THR A 85 -1.62 9.54 -6.07
N SER A 86 -0.76 10.32 -5.40
CA SER A 86 -1.18 11.57 -4.75
C SER A 86 -1.79 12.56 -5.74
N LYS A 87 -1.16 12.75 -6.90
CA LYS A 87 -1.68 13.62 -7.97
C LYS A 87 -3.07 13.18 -8.45
N GLN A 88 -3.25 11.88 -8.67
CA GLN A 88 -4.57 11.37 -9.08
C GLN A 88 -5.63 11.55 -7.98
N LEU A 89 -5.28 11.36 -6.72
CA LEU A 89 -6.22 11.57 -5.60
C LEU A 89 -6.62 13.04 -5.46
N GLU A 90 -5.69 13.96 -5.69
CA GLU A 90 -5.98 15.40 -5.73
C GLU A 90 -6.93 15.77 -6.86
N GLN A 91 -6.70 15.22 -8.06
CA GLN A 91 -7.56 15.43 -9.23
C GLN A 91 -8.98 14.85 -9.03
N ASN A 92 -9.07 13.71 -8.33
CA ASN A 92 -10.33 13.01 -8.05
C ASN A 92 -10.87 13.30 -6.63
N ARG A 93 -10.47 14.43 -6.03
CA ARG A 93 -10.85 14.77 -4.66
C ARG A 93 -12.36 14.94 -4.53
N CYS A 94 -12.93 14.31 -3.51
CA CYS A 94 -14.33 14.50 -3.14
C CYS A 94 -14.60 15.98 -2.81
N ARG A 95 -15.63 16.56 -3.43
CA ARG A 95 -16.02 17.96 -3.21
C ARG A 95 -16.80 18.19 -1.93
N SER A 96 -17.31 17.11 -1.32
CA SER A 96 -18.11 17.14 -0.10
C SER A 96 -17.54 16.19 0.94
N THR A 97 -17.83 16.47 2.20
CA THR A 97 -17.53 15.55 3.30
C THR A 97 -18.33 14.26 3.11
N VAL A 98 -17.64 13.13 3.21
CA VAL A 98 -18.24 11.80 3.13
C VAL A 98 -17.86 11.01 4.37
N ARG A 99 -18.81 10.21 4.88
CA ARG A 99 -18.53 9.23 5.92
C ARG A 99 -18.08 7.94 5.26
N VAL A 100 -16.93 7.44 5.68
CA VAL A 100 -16.33 6.22 5.17
C VAL A 100 -15.93 5.31 6.33
N PHE A 101 -15.77 4.03 6.03
CA PHE A 101 -15.47 2.98 6.98
C PHE A 101 -14.28 2.16 6.47
N ARG A 102 -13.45 1.68 7.39
CA ARG A 102 -12.33 0.78 7.10
C ARG A 102 -12.26 -0.28 8.18
N GLY A 103 -12.17 -1.53 7.76
CA GLY A 103 -11.71 -2.61 8.61
C GLY A 103 -10.18 -2.61 8.68
N GLN A 104 -9.60 -2.76 9.87
CA GLN A 104 -8.16 -2.89 10.04
C GLN A 104 -7.83 -3.86 11.16
N PHE A 105 -6.99 -4.85 10.86
CA PHE A 105 -6.31 -5.63 11.89
C PHE A 105 -5.28 -4.78 12.61
N MET A 106 -5.33 -4.82 13.94
CA MET A 106 -4.42 -4.11 14.82
C MET A 106 -3.98 -5.04 15.95
N SER A 107 -2.73 -4.92 16.36
CA SER A 107 -2.26 -5.52 17.59
C SER A 107 -2.97 -4.89 18.79
N LYS A 108 -3.06 -5.63 19.90
CA LYS A 108 -3.61 -5.11 21.16
C LYS A 108 -2.93 -3.80 21.58
N LYS A 109 -1.61 -3.70 21.39
CA LYS A 109 -0.82 -2.51 21.72
C LYS A 109 -1.24 -1.29 20.88
N GLU A 110 -1.50 -1.48 19.58
CA GLU A 110 -1.99 -0.39 18.71
C GLU A 110 -3.38 0.09 19.14
N VAL A 111 -4.28 -0.83 19.51
CA VAL A 111 -5.61 -0.48 20.03
C VAL A 111 -5.49 0.30 21.34
N GLU A 112 -4.68 -0.19 22.30
CA GLU A 112 -4.44 0.50 23.57
C GLU A 112 -3.82 1.90 23.37
N MET A 113 -2.98 2.07 22.34
CA MET A 113 -2.42 3.39 21.99
C MET A 113 -3.51 4.34 21.47
N LEU A 114 -4.43 3.84 20.64
CA LEU A 114 -5.55 4.63 20.13
C LEU A 114 -6.53 5.01 21.25
N GLU A 115 -6.82 4.09 22.17
CA GLU A 115 -7.66 4.36 23.34
C GLU A 115 -7.09 5.46 24.24
N LYS A 116 -5.77 5.47 24.44
CA LYS A 116 -5.06 6.53 25.19
C LYS A 116 -5.02 7.87 24.45
N SER A 117 -5.32 7.88 23.15
CA SER A 117 -5.27 9.07 22.28
C SER A 117 -6.66 9.69 22.05
N ILE A 118 -7.69 9.28 22.82
CA ILE A 118 -9.03 9.87 22.72
C ILE A 118 -8.96 11.36 23.09
N GLY A 119 -9.42 12.22 22.17
CA GLY A 119 -9.33 13.68 22.30
C GLY A 119 -8.10 14.31 21.65
N GLU A 120 -7.16 13.49 21.18
CA GLU A 120 -5.93 13.93 20.50
C GLU A 120 -6.03 13.82 18.97
N PHE A 121 -5.04 14.35 18.27
CA PHE A 121 -4.90 14.19 16.82
C PHE A 121 -4.14 12.93 16.44
N VAL A 122 -4.65 12.20 15.46
CA VAL A 122 -3.98 11.03 14.87
C VAL A 122 -3.39 11.42 13.52
N SER A 123 -2.08 11.23 13.36
CA SER A 123 -1.40 11.36 12.08
C SER A 123 -1.25 9.99 11.41
N ILE A 124 -1.48 9.95 10.10
CA ILE A 124 -1.49 8.72 9.31
C ILE A 124 -0.42 8.85 8.23
N SER A 125 0.54 7.94 8.21
CA SER A 125 1.66 7.95 7.26
C SER A 125 1.41 7.15 5.97
N SER A 126 0.17 6.73 5.72
CA SER A 126 -0.19 5.87 4.58
C SER A 126 -1.50 6.27 3.91
N PHE A 127 -1.74 5.76 2.71
CA PHE A 127 -3.02 5.94 2.02
C PHE A 127 -4.09 5.01 2.61
N TYR A 128 -5.29 5.53 2.82
CA TYR A 128 -6.42 4.72 3.27
C TYR A 128 -7.33 4.33 2.11
N SER A 129 -7.34 3.03 1.80
CA SER A 129 -8.49 2.38 1.18
C SER A 129 -9.63 2.28 2.19
N THR A 130 -10.81 2.79 1.81
CA THR A 130 -12.02 2.85 2.64
C THR A 130 -13.25 2.55 1.80
N SER A 131 -14.37 2.24 2.45
CA SER A 131 -15.67 2.03 1.80
C SER A 131 -16.73 2.93 2.42
N ILE A 132 -17.64 3.44 1.59
CA ILE A 132 -18.86 4.13 2.08
C ILE A 132 -19.85 3.14 2.73
N ASN A 133 -19.76 1.86 2.38
CA ASN A 133 -20.60 0.81 2.95
C ASN A 133 -19.85 0.10 4.08
N ARG A 134 -20.40 0.19 5.29
CA ARG A 134 -19.84 -0.41 6.50
C ARG A 134 -19.73 -1.93 6.43
N GLU A 135 -20.69 -2.61 5.84
CA GLU A 135 -20.69 -4.07 5.68
C GLU A 135 -19.56 -4.52 4.75
N VAL A 136 -19.33 -3.76 3.68
CA VAL A 136 -18.19 -3.99 2.78
C VAL A 136 -16.87 -3.75 3.52
N ALA A 137 -16.78 -2.67 4.31
CA ALA A 137 -15.60 -2.38 5.11
C ALA A 137 -15.26 -3.49 6.11
N GLN A 138 -16.27 -4.15 6.67
CA GLN A 138 -16.10 -5.26 7.60
C GLN A 138 -15.60 -6.54 6.94
N LYS A 139 -15.93 -6.80 5.66
CA LYS A 139 -15.44 -7.99 4.94
C LYS A 139 -13.92 -8.02 4.83
N PHE A 140 -13.27 -6.86 4.72
CA PHE A 140 -11.81 -6.75 4.72
C PHE A 140 -11.15 -7.20 6.04
N LEU A 141 -11.90 -7.32 7.15
CA LEU A 141 -11.39 -7.92 8.39
C LEU A 141 -11.31 -9.45 8.33
N ASN A 142 -11.85 -10.10 7.30
CA ASN A 142 -11.90 -11.56 7.22
C ASN A 142 -11.04 -12.12 6.07
N GLU A 143 -10.30 -11.25 5.35
CA GLU A 143 -9.59 -11.58 4.11
C GLU A 143 -8.05 -11.58 4.22
N ASP A 144 -7.49 -11.24 5.39
CA ASP A 144 -6.03 -11.21 5.64
C ASP A 144 -5.54 -12.39 6.52
#